data_AF-A0A2S6S797-F1
#
_entry.id   AF-A0A2S6S797-F1
#
_cell.length_a   1.000
_cell.length_b   1.000
_cell.length_c   1.000
_cell.angle_alpha   90.00
_cell.angle_beta   90.00
_cell.angle_gamma   90.00
#
_symmetry.space_group_name_H-M   'P 1'
#
loop_
_entity.id
_entity.type
_entity.pdbx_description
1 polymer ?
#
loop_
_entity_poly.entity_id
_entity_poly.type
_entity_poly.pdbx_seq_one_letter_code
_entity_poly.pdbx_strand_id
1 'polypeptide(L)' 'MQKTIIKNIETGISKNCDILHKNEKVLEIVIEDTTIKLTLKKNKPNDKYYIGKFSNMDFQSEG' A
#
# COMPACT_ATOMS: atom_id res chain seq x y z
N MET A 1 -12.52 -10.18 3.13
CA MET A 1 -11.74 -8.93 3.27
C MET A 1 -11.21 -8.56 1.90
N GLN A 2 -11.13 -7.26 1.58
CA GLN A 2 -10.53 -6.82 0.31
C GLN A 2 -9.02 -6.98 0.42
N LYS A 3 -8.39 -7.47 -0.64
CA LYS A 3 -6.94 -7.71 -0.68
C LYS A 3 -6.30 -6.82 -1.73
N THR A 4 -5.06 -6.47 -1.49
CA THR A 4 -4.24 -5.73 -2.43
C THR A 4 -2.81 -6.23 -2.39
N ILE A 5 -2.02 -5.78 -3.36
CA ILE A 5 -0.59 -6.08 -3.43
C ILE A 5 0.14 -4.75 -3.30
N ILE A 6 1.11 -4.71 -2.39
CA ILE A 6 2.12 -3.65 -2.41
C ILE A 6 3.35 -4.15 -3.12
N LYS A 7 3.96 -3.27 -3.92
CA LYS A 7 5.23 -3.51 -4.58
C LYS A 7 6.24 -2.46 -4.14
N ASN A 8 7.40 -2.92 -3.68
CA ASN A 8 8.53 -2.06 -3.40
C ASN A 8 9.07 -1.49 -4.73
N ILE A 9 9.27 -0.17 -4.77
CA ILE A 9 9.65 0.53 -6.00
C ILE A 9 11.11 0.24 -6.40
N GLU A 10 12.00 0.07 -5.42
CA GLU A 10 13.44 -0.11 -5.64
C GLU A 10 13.82 -1.57 -5.92
N THR A 11 13.27 -2.50 -5.14
CA THR A 11 13.62 -3.94 -5.20
C THR A 11 12.66 -4.76 -6.05
N GLY A 12 11.48 -4.24 -6.37
CA GLY A 12 10.43 -4.95 -7.10
C GLY A 12 9.70 -6.04 -6.29
N ILE A 13 10.09 -6.26 -5.03
CA ILE A 13 9.48 -7.25 -4.14
C ILE A 13 8.01 -6.88 -3.90
N SER A 14 7.13 -7.87 -4.03
CA SER A 14 5.70 -7.70 -3.81
C SER A 14 5.24 -8.47 -2.57
N LYS A 15 4.27 -7.91 -1.86
CA LYS A 15 3.65 -8.53 -0.68
C LYS A 15 2.13 -8.39 -0.77
N ASN A 16 1.44 -9.45 -0.38
CA ASN A 16 -0.01 -9.43 -0.25
C ASN A 16 -0.40 -8.73 1.04
N CYS A 17 -1.49 -7.97 0.98
CA CYS A 17 -1.98 -7.22 2.11
C CYS A 17 -3.51 -7.23 2.15
N ASP A 18 -4.06 -7.21 3.36
CA ASP A 18 -5.48 -6.99 3.59
C ASP A 18 -5.74 -5.48 3.70
N ILE A 19 -6.77 -5.00 3.00
CA ILE A 19 -7.22 -3.61 3.05
C ILE A 19 -8.08 -3.42 4.30
N LEU A 20 -7.65 -2.53 5.18
CA LEU A 20 -8.43 -2.09 6.34
C LEU A 20 -9.34 -0.91 6.00
N HIS A 21 -8.82 0.05 5.23
CA HIS A 21 -9.55 1.24 4.82
C HIS A 21 -9.08 1.69 3.44
N LYS A 22 -10.01 2.10 2.58
CA LYS A 22 -9.71 2.63 1.25
C LYS A 22 -10.63 3.81 0.95
N ASN A 23 -10.02 4.92 0.55
CA ASN A 23 -10.70 6.08 -0.01
C ASN A 23 -9.86 6.67 -1.16
N GLU A 24 -10.34 7.74 -1.81
CA GLU A 24 -9.70 8.32 -3.00
C GLU A 24 -8.25 8.79 -2.80
N LYS A 25 -7.82 9.05 -1.56
CA LYS A 25 -6.47 9.55 -1.26
C LYS A 25 -5.66 8.67 -0.32
N VAL A 26 -6.30 7.79 0.43
CA VAL A 26 -5.67 7.01 1.51
C VAL A 26 -6.07 5.55 1.39
N LEU A 27 -5.07 4.69 1.51
CA LEU A 27 -5.19 3.24 1.55
C LEU A 27 -4.46 2.73 2.79
N GLU A 28 -5.21 2.19 3.73
CA GLU A 28 -4.67 1.54 4.93
C GLU A 28 -4.74 0.03 4.77
N ILE A 29 -3.61 -0.62 5.02
CA ILE A 29 -3.44 -2.05 4.80
C ILE A 29 -2.68 -2.70 5.95
N VAL A 30 -2.83 -4.02 6.06
CA VAL A 30 -2.01 -4.89 6.89
C VAL A 30 -1.33 -5.90 5.97
N ILE A 31 -0.02 -6.08 6.12
CA ILE A 31 0.70 -7.12 5.38
C ILE A 31 0.22 -8.49 5.89
N GLU A 32 -0.17 -9.38 4.97
CA GLU A 32 -0.61 -10.75 5.30
C GLU A 32 0.44 -11.45 6.18
N ASP A 33 -0.03 -12.25 7.13
CA ASP A 33 0.79 -12.98 8.11
C ASP A 33 1.63 -12.10 9.05
N THR A 34 1.36 -10.79 9.10
CA THR A 34 2.01 -9.86 10.02
C THR A 34 0.99 -8.96 10.71
N THR A 35 1.42 -8.29 11.79
CA THR A 35 0.66 -7.20 12.42
C THR A 35 1.06 -5.82 11.91
N ILE A 36 1.86 -5.76 10.83
CA ILE A 36 2.44 -4.52 10.33
C ILE A 36 1.38 -3.79 9.51
N LYS A 37 1.02 -2.60 9.97
CA LYS A 37 0.12 -1.67 9.27
C LYS A 37 0.93 -0.70 8.42
N LEU A 38 0.47 -0.48 7.19
CA LEU A 38 0.96 0.58 6.32
C LEU A 38 -0.19 1.49 5.89
N THR A 39 0.13 2.77 5.76
CA THR A 39 -0.74 3.77 5.17
C THR A 39 -0.08 4.28 3.90
N LEU A 40 -0.71 4.02 2.76
CA LEU A 40 -0.32 4.56 1.47
C LEU A 40 -1.23 5.72 1.11
N LYS A 41 -0.68 6.76 0.46
CA LYS A 41 -1.42 7.95 0.06
C LYS A 41 -1.20 8.25 -1.42
N LYS A 42 -2.23 8.78 -2.06
CA LYS A 42 -2.10 9.40 -3.38
C LYS A 42 -1.83 10.89 -3.22
N ASN A 43 -1.02 11.45 -4.12
CA ASN A 43 -0.81 12.90 -4.17
C ASN A 43 -2.05 13.59 -4.76
N LYS A 44 -2.68 12.97 -5.76
CA LYS A 44 -3.94 13.41 -6.37
C LYS A 44 -4.96 12.27 -6.40
N PRO A 45 -6.27 12.56 -6.28
CA PRO A 45 -7.32 11.51 -6.33
C PRO A 45 -7.24 10.60 -7.57
N ASN A 46 -6.88 11.18 -8.72
CA ASN A 46 -6.77 10.47 -10.00
C ASN A 46 -5.43 9.75 -10.22
N ASP A 47 -4.52 9.78 -9.24
CA ASP A 47 -3.26 9.04 -9.38
C ASP A 47 -3.55 7.53 -9.44
N LYS A 48 -2.82 6.82 -10.29
CA LYS A 48 -2.99 5.37 -10.44
C LYS A 48 -2.57 4.62 -9.19
N TYR A 49 -1.52 5.08 -8.50
CA TYR A 49 -0.89 4.36 -7.39
C TYR A 49 -0.98 5.14 -6.08
N TYR A 50 -1.33 4.45 -5.00
CA TYR A 50 -1.04 4.90 -3.64
C TYR A 50 0.43 4.65 -3.35
N ILE A 51 1.12 5.59 -2.71
CA ILE A 51 2.53 5.47 -2.32
C ILE A 51 2.65 5.60 -0.81
N GLY A 52 3.43 4.71 -0.19
CA GLY A 52 3.73 4.74 1.23
C GLY A 52 5.18 4.38 1.50
N LYS A 53 5.74 4.92 2.58
CA LYS A 53 7.12 4.67 2.99
C LYS A 53 7.14 3.81 4.25
N PHE A 54 7.96 2.76 4.25
CA PHE A 54 8.16 1.89 5.40
C PHE A 54 9.61 1.47 5.51
N SER A 55 10.24 1.70 6.66
CA SER A 55 11.64 1.35 6.91
C SER A 55 12.61 1.82 5.82
N ASN A 56 12.51 3.11 5.44
CA ASN A 56 13.28 3.74 4.34
C ASN A 56 13.02 3.21 2.94
N MET A 57 12.03 2.34 2.75
CA MET A 57 11.64 1.84 1.44
C MET A 57 10.32 2.43 0.99
N ASP A 58 10.19 2.70 -0.30
CA ASP A 58 8.94 3.17 -0.90
C ASP A 58 8.17 2.00 -1.53
N PHE A 59 6.87 1.97 -1.23
CA PHE A 59 5.93 0.97 -1.71
C PHE A 59 4.80 1.62 -2.47
N GLN A 60 4.33 0.96 -3.52
CA GLN A 60 3.18 1.37 -4.30
C GLN A 60 2.11 0.29 -4.37
N SER A 61 0.84 0.70 -4.50
CA SER A 61 -0.31 -0.18 -4.72
C SER A 61 -1.34 0.48 -5.63
N GLU A 62 -2.07 -0.28 -6.42
CA GLU A 62 -3.21 0.21 -7.22
C GLU A 62 -4.51 0.31 -6.38
N GLY A 63 -4.52 -0.25 -5.17
CA GLY A 63 -5.66 -0.26 -4.26
C GLY A 63 -6.59 -1.41 -4.51
#